data_AF-A0A7X4ADK8-F1
#
_entry.id   AF-A0A7X4ADK8-F1
#
_cell.length_a   1.000
_cell.length_b   1.000
_cell.length_c   1.000
_cell.angle_alpha   90.00
_cell.angle_beta   90.00
_cell.angle_gamma   90.00
#
_symmetry.space_group_name_H-M   'P 1'
#
loop_
_entity.id
_entity.type
_entity.pdbx_description
1 polymer ?
#
loop_
_entity_poly.entity_id
_entity_poly.type
_entity_poly.pdbx_seq_one_letter_code
_entity_poly.pdbx_strand_id
1 'polypeptide(L)' 'METLEGQFISRAGAFLGRSGVSPMAFGKMAVGDPSLMRQIDRGRSPSLRTADRILAFIAEQDGASGGGRDPPRRP' A
#
# COMPACT_ATOMS: atom_id res chain seq x y z
N MET A 1 19.51 10.80 2.24
CA MET A 1 18.10 11.20 2.41
C MET A 1 17.24 10.07 1.87
N GLU A 2 16.49 9.38 2.72
CA GLU A 2 15.50 8.41 2.25
C GLU A 2 14.35 9.17 1.59
N THR A 3 14.16 8.97 0.29
CA THR A 3 13.06 9.58 -0.44
C THR A 3 11.74 9.01 0.08
N LEU A 4 10.66 9.80 -0.03
CA LEU A 4 9.31 9.35 0.35
C LEU A 4 8.93 8.05 -0.39
N GLU A 5 9.42 7.91 -1.62
CA GLU A 5 9.27 6.74 -2.48
C GLU A 5 10.00 5.51 -1.90
N GLY A 6 11.24 5.67 -1.44
CA GLY A 6 12.00 4.58 -0.81
C GLY A 6 11.37 4.08 0.50
N GLN A 7 10.84 5.00 1.31
CA GLN A 7 10.10 4.65 2.53
C GLN A 7 8.79 3.92 2.20
N PHE A 8 8.08 4.35 1.15
CA PHE A 8 6.86 3.70 0.68
C PHE A 8 7.13 2.29 0.17
N ILE A 9 8.15 2.10 -0.67
CA ILE A 9 8.57 0.80 -1.20
C ILE A 9 8.95 -0.15 -0.06
N SER A 10 9.73 0.33 0.92
CA SER A 10 10.10 -0.49 2.08
C SER A 10 8.90 -0.94 2.89
N ARG A 11 7.93 -0.04 3.12
CA ARG A 11 6.71 -0.37 3.87
C ARG A 11 5.77 -1.30 3.11
N ALA A 12 5.62 -1.09 1.81
CA ALA A 12 4.87 -2.00 0.94
C ALA A 12 5.53 -3.37 0.89
N GLY A 13 6.86 -3.45 0.75
CA GLY A 13 7.63 -4.69 0.77
C GLY A 13 7.47 -5.48 2.07
N ALA A 14 7.53 -4.80 3.23
CA ALA A 14 7.28 -5.42 4.53
C ALA A 14 5.84 -5.95 4.67
N PHE A 15 4.85 -5.24 4.11
CA PHE A 15 3.48 -5.72 4.06
C PHE A 15 3.33 -6.94 3.14
N LEU A 16 3.91 -6.91 1.92
CA LEU A 16 3.87 -8.03 0.99
C LEU A 16 4.54 -9.28 1.58
N GLY A 17 5.66 -9.12 2.29
CA GLY A 17 6.33 -10.23 2.99
C GLY A 17 5.50 -10.86 4.10
N ARG A 18 4.70 -10.06 4.82
CA ARG A 18 3.78 -10.56 5.86
C ARG A 18 2.50 -11.16 5.30
N SER A 19 1.94 -10.52 4.27
CA SER A 19 0.65 -10.89 3.70
C SER A 19 0.76 -12.01 2.65
N GLY A 20 1.96 -12.27 2.11
CA GLY A 20 2.20 -13.26 1.05
C GLY A 20 1.60 -12.90 -0.31
N VAL A 21 1.09 -11.67 -0.47
CA VAL A 21 0.42 -11.20 -1.68
C VAL A 21 1.46 -10.85 -2.74
N SER A 22 1.24 -11.25 -3.99
CA SER A 22 2.10 -10.85 -5.11
C SER A 22 1.96 -9.34 -5.41
N PRO A 23 3.04 -8.61 -5.73
CA PRO A 23 2.98 -7.17 -6.03
C PRO A 23 1.99 -6.81 -7.16
N MET A 24 1.81 -7.70 -8.15
CA MET A 24 0.79 -7.53 -9.20
C MET A 24 -0.63 -7.67 -8.64
N ALA A 25 -0.87 -8.65 -7.77
CA ALA A 25 -2.16 -8.85 -7.13
C ALA A 25 -2.47 -7.69 -6.19
N PHE A 26 -1.47 -7.20 -5.44
CA PHE A 26 -1.59 -6.05 -4.57
C PHE A 26 -2.02 -4.79 -5.34
N GLY A 27 -1.35 -4.45 -6.44
CA GLY A 27 -1.74 -3.30 -7.27
C GLY A 27 -3.16 -3.45 -7.82
N LYS A 28 -3.52 -4.64 -8.28
CA LYS A 28 -4.88 -4.94 -8.77
C LYS A 28 -5.94 -4.82 -7.67
N MET A 29 -5.65 -5.26 -6.44
CA MET A 29 -6.61 -5.20 -5.33
C MET A 29 -6.73 -3.80 -4.73
N ALA A 30 -5.61 -3.08 -4.59
CA ALA A 30 -5.58 -1.76 -3.96
C ALA A 30 -6.15 -0.65 -4.86
N VAL A 31 -5.77 -0.66 -6.15
CA VAL A 31 -6.13 0.44 -7.08
C VAL A 31 -6.70 -0.04 -8.40
N GLY A 32 -6.82 -1.35 -8.62
CA GLY A 32 -7.26 -1.92 -9.90
C GLY A 32 -6.17 -2.04 -10.95
N ASP A 33 -4.93 -1.65 -10.65
CA ASP A 33 -3.83 -1.61 -11.61
C ASP A 33 -2.67 -2.55 -11.22
N PRO A 34 -2.46 -3.67 -11.94
CA PRO A 34 -1.37 -4.60 -11.64
C PRO A 34 0.02 -4.07 -12.07
N SER A 35 0.08 -3.02 -12.90
CA SER A 35 1.33 -2.42 -13.35
C SER A 35 1.87 -1.38 -12.37
N LEU A 36 1.07 -0.99 -11.37
CA LEU A 36 1.37 0.05 -10.42
C LEU A 36 2.72 -0.16 -9.73
N MET A 37 2.93 -1.35 -9.15
CA MET A 37 4.18 -1.65 -8.46
C MET A 37 5.38 -1.66 -9.41
N ARG A 38 5.20 -2.11 -10.66
CA ARG A 38 6.25 -2.05 -11.69
C ARG A 38 6.58 -0.61 -12.08
N GLN A 39 5.60 0.29 -12.03
CA GLN A 39 5.83 1.71 -12.32
C GLN A 39 6.53 2.40 -11.15
N ILE A 40 6.14 2.10 -9.92
CA ILE A 40 6.80 2.61 -8.70
C ILE A 40 8.25 2.12 -8.64
N ASP A 41 8.49 0.84 -8.94
CA ASP A 41 9.83 0.25 -9.04
C ASP A 41 10.71 0.95 -10.11
N ARG A 42 10.10 1.39 -11.21
CA ARG A 42 10.78 2.17 -12.25
C ARG A 42 10.99 3.66 -11.90
N GLY A 43 10.67 4.08 -10.67
CA GLY A 43 10.82 5.46 -10.22
C GLY A 43 9.64 6.37 -10.60
N ARG A 44 8.47 5.81 -10.91
CA ARG A 44 7.24 6.60 -11.10
C ARG A 44 6.64 6.93 -9.74
N SER A 45 6.56 8.21 -9.40
CA SER A 45 5.85 8.64 -8.20
C SER A 45 4.34 8.44 -8.37
N PRO A 46 3.67 7.66 -7.50
CA PRO A 46 2.22 7.51 -7.54
C PRO A 46 1.55 8.84 -7.18
N SER A 47 0.43 9.14 -7.84
CA SER A 47 -0.38 10.31 -7.47
C SER A 47 -0.90 10.18 -6.04
N LEU A 48 -1.17 11.31 -5.36
CA LEU A 48 -1.72 11.32 -4.00
C LEU A 48 -2.95 10.41 -3.83
N ARG A 49 -3.84 10.39 -4.83
CA ARG A 49 -5.04 9.53 -4.86
C ARG A 49 -4.71 8.03 -4.90
N THR A 50 -3.62 7.67 -5.55
CA THR A 50 -3.12 6.30 -5.64
C THR A 50 -2.47 5.88 -4.33
N ALA A 51 -1.66 6.76 -3.74
CA ALA A 51 -1.07 6.52 -2.42
C ALA A 51 -2.16 6.34 -1.34
N ASP A 52 -3.19 7.19 -1.35
CA ASP A 52 -4.34 7.10 -0.43
C ASP A 52 -5.06 5.75 -0.52
N ARG A 53 -5.37 5.29 -1.74
CA ARG A 53 -5.99 3.97 -1.96
C ARG A 53 -5.11 2.81 -1.47
N ILE A 54 -3.80 2.90 -1.68
CA ILE A 54 -2.87 1.87 -1.21
C ILE A 54 -2.81 1.84 0.32
N LEU A 55 -2.74 3.02 0.96
CA LEU A 55 -2.74 3.14 2.42
C LEU A 55 -4.04 2.62 3.02
N ALA A 56 -5.19 2.96 2.42
CA ALA A 56 -6.50 2.43 2.82
C ALA A 56 -6.53 0.90 2.70
N PHE A 57 -6.05 0.34 1.59
CA PHE A 57 -5.99 -1.11 1.39
C PHE A 57 -5.10 -1.80 2.44
N ILE A 58 -3.92 -1.24 2.74
CA ILE A 58 -3.05 -1.77 3.81
C ILE A 58 -3.77 -1.73 5.15
N ALA A 59 -4.45 -0.62 5.48
CA ALA A 59 -5.20 -0.49 6.72
C ALA A 59 -6.37 -1.49 6.83
N GLU A 60 -7.09 -1.74 5.73
CA GLU A 60 -8.14 -2.75 5.66
C GLU A 60 -7.60 -4.17 5.89
N GLN A 61 -6.44 -4.50 5.30
CA GLN A 61 -5.82 -5.82 5.44
C GLN A 61 -5.16 -6.04 6.82
N ASP A 62 -4.53 -5.01 7.38
CA ASP A 62 -3.97 -5.01 8.73
C ASP A 62 -5.08 -5.15 9.78
N GLY A 63 -6.17 -4.39 9.60
CA GLY A 63 -7.39 -4.50 10.41
C GLY A 63 -8.10 -5.85 10.30
N ALA A 64 -7.97 -6.54 9.16
CA ALA A 64 -8.52 -7.88 8.95
C ALA A 64 -7.66 -9.00 9.57
N SER A 65 -6.35 -8.78 9.77
CA SER A 65 -5.40 -9.83 10.16
C SER A 65 -4.96 -9.78 11.64
N GLY A 66 -5.21 -8.71 12.38
CA GLY A 66 -4.83 -8.67 13.79
C GLY A 66 -5.23 -7.42 14.56
N GLY A 67 -6.43 -7.43 15.14
CA GLY A 67 -6.81 -6.75 16.39
C GLY A 67 -6.34 -5.31 16.65
N GLY A 68 -7.25 -4.34 16.50
CA GLY A 68 -7.19 -3.08 17.26
C GLY A 68 -7.62 -1.81 16.53
N ARG A 69 -8.92 -1.50 16.59
CA ARG A 69 -9.56 -0.17 16.80
C ARG A 69 -8.69 1.07 16.50
N ASP A 70 -9.05 1.96 15.57
CA ASP A 70 -10.05 3.02 15.80
C ASP A 70 -10.47 3.66 14.45
N PRO A 71 -11.76 3.64 14.06
CA PRO A 71 -12.23 4.51 12.99
C PRO A 71 -12.23 5.96 13.51
N PRO A 72 -11.73 6.96 12.74
CA PRO A 72 -11.64 8.33 13.22
C PRO A 72 -13.02 8.81 13.66
N ARG A 73 -13.14 9.06 14.97
CA ARG A 73 -14.28 9.78 15.52
C ARG A 73 -14.28 11.21 14.99
N ARG A 74 -15.09 11.43 13.94
CA ARG A 74 -16.05 12.54 13.79
C ARG A 74 -15.48 13.98 13.83
N PRO A 75 -16.26 15.04 13.57
CA PRO A 75 -17.45 15.46 14.34
C PRO A 75 -18.81 14.94 13.81
#